data_AF-A0A3E0PR95-F1
#
_entry.id   AF-A0A3E0PR95-F1
#
_cell.length_a   1.000
_cell.length_b   1.000
_cell.length_c   1.000
_cell.angle_alpha   90.00
_cell.angle_beta   90.00
_cell.angle_gamma   90.00
#
_symmetry.space_group_name_H-M   'P 1'
#
loop_
_entity.id
_entity.type
_entity.pdbx_description
1 polymer ?
#
loop_
_entity_poly.entity_id
_entity_poly.type
_entity_poly.pdbx_seq_one_letter_code
_entity_poly.pdbx_strand_id
1 'polypeptide(L)'
;MQTEVPSVNGVARPPVKDAVSAGGTSVRATARVRPYVPVELMPTDDPFPASHPYVRRFWVAALGSGAIAELLRLVRAAEKGEEVRLPRHLPQLLRADLVSITSAGIRVSNRIPAVPRELRWRFPPSLAGEHVRWLRDLPSSARREPT
;
A
#
# COMPACT_ATOMS: atom_id res chain seq x y z
N MET A 1 -16.66 56.20 -28.68
CA MET A 1 -16.82 55.33 -29.87
C MET A 1 -15.80 54.21 -29.69
N GLN A 2 -16.21 53.07 -29.08
CA GLN A 2 -16.43 51.76 -29.75
C GLN A 2 -15.28 51.41 -30.69
N THR A 3 -14.56 50.29 -30.60
CA THR A 3 -14.76 48.94 -30.04
C THR A 3 -13.32 48.32 -30.06
N GLU A 4 -12.85 47.43 -29.20
CA GLU A 4 -13.19 46.01 -29.10
C GLU A 4 -12.12 45.38 -28.18
N VAL A 5 -12.49 44.68 -27.11
CA VAL A 5 -11.67 43.58 -26.54
C VAL A 5 -12.59 42.57 -25.85
N PRO A 6 -12.88 41.42 -26.49
CA PRO A 6 -13.41 40.27 -25.79
C PRO A 6 -12.31 39.23 -25.53
N SER A 7 -12.05 39.05 -24.24
CA SER A 7 -12.09 37.78 -23.50
C SER A 7 -11.55 36.47 -24.14
N VAL A 8 -10.59 35.89 -23.40
CA VAL A 8 -10.50 34.48 -22.95
C VAL A 8 -10.37 33.37 -24.01
N ASN A 9 -9.27 32.61 -23.95
CA ASN A 9 -9.30 31.18 -23.62
C ASN A 9 -7.97 30.48 -23.92
N GLY A 10 -7.58 29.62 -22.96
CA GLY A 10 -6.98 28.33 -23.24
C GLY A 10 -5.57 28.35 -23.82
N VAL A 11 -4.57 28.22 -22.94
CA VAL A 11 -3.29 27.61 -23.32
C VAL A 11 -3.58 26.15 -23.70
N ALA A 12 -3.98 25.96 -24.94
CA ALA A 12 -4.03 24.67 -25.61
C ALA A 12 -2.58 24.23 -25.79
N ARG A 13 -2.06 23.45 -24.82
CA ARG A 13 -0.79 22.75 -25.00
C ARG A 13 -0.97 21.79 -26.18
N PRO A 14 -0.19 21.91 -27.27
CA PRO A 14 -0.30 20.97 -28.38
C PRO A 14 0.11 19.57 -27.90
N PRO A 15 -0.51 18.49 -28.43
CA PRO A 15 -0.10 17.14 -28.10
C PRO A 15 1.28 16.90 -28.69
N VAL A 16 2.28 16.67 -27.83
CA VAL A 16 3.61 16.20 -28.24
C VAL A 16 3.46 14.77 -28.77
N LYS A 17 3.23 14.67 -30.07
CA LYS A 17 3.51 13.47 -30.86
C LYS A 17 5.00 13.50 -31.18
N ASP A 18 5.69 12.42 -30.81
CA ASP A 18 7.04 12.08 -31.29
C ASP A 18 8.21 12.92 -30.76
N ALA A 19 8.63 12.60 -29.53
CA ALA A 19 10.03 12.81 -29.14
C ALA A 19 10.89 11.73 -29.82
N VAL A 20 11.31 11.98 -31.07
CA VAL A 20 12.31 11.16 -31.77
C VAL A 20 13.69 11.59 -31.28
N SER A 21 14.34 10.75 -30.48
CA SER A 21 15.75 10.92 -30.16
C SER A 21 16.59 10.47 -31.34
N ALA A 22 17.37 11.39 -31.93
CA ALA A 22 18.34 11.10 -32.97
C ALA A 22 19.54 10.34 -32.35
N GLY A 23 19.60 9.04 -32.60
CA GLY A 23 20.66 8.15 -32.13
C GLY A 23 20.12 6.72 -32.10
N GLY A 24 20.39 5.97 -33.17
CA GLY A 24 19.84 4.64 -33.46
C GLY A 24 20.27 3.54 -32.48
N THR A 25 19.90 3.69 -31.21
CA THR A 25 19.83 2.57 -30.27
C THR A 25 18.38 2.13 -30.25
N SER A 26 18.09 0.95 -30.80
CA SER A 26 16.78 0.32 -30.62
C SER A 26 16.65 -0.05 -29.13
N VAL A 27 16.10 0.86 -28.33
CA VAL A 27 15.79 0.61 -26.93
C VAL A 27 14.57 -0.30 -26.91
N ARG A 28 14.80 -1.61 -26.73
CA ARG A 28 13.72 -2.54 -26.47
C ARG A 28 13.02 -2.11 -25.18
N ALA A 29 11.78 -1.66 -25.29
CA ALA A 29 10.96 -1.35 -24.12
C ALA A 29 10.87 -2.60 -23.22
N THR A 30 11.55 -2.58 -22.08
CA THR A 30 11.53 -3.67 -21.09
C THR A 30 10.44 -3.48 -20.04
N ALA A 31 9.72 -2.35 -20.09
CA ALA A 31 8.62 -2.06 -19.18
C ALA A 31 7.42 -2.97 -19.49
N ARG A 32 7.28 -4.05 -18.74
CA ARG A 32 6.08 -4.89 -18.75
C ARG A 32 4.99 -4.26 -17.88
N VAL A 33 3.78 -4.14 -18.42
CA VAL A 33 2.60 -3.71 -17.65
C VAL A 33 2.30 -4.78 -16.60
N ARG A 34 2.13 -4.35 -15.34
CA ARG A 34 1.75 -5.27 -14.25
C ARG A 34 0.31 -5.75 -14.47
N PRO A 35 0.03 -7.06 -14.36
CA PRO A 35 -1.31 -7.61 -14.56
C PRO A 35 -2.26 -7.14 -13.47
N TYR A 36 -3.56 -7.22 -13.75
CA TYR A 36 -4.60 -7.14 -12.73
C TYR A 36 -4.76 -8.50 -12.05
N VAL A 37 -5.01 -8.49 -10.75
CA VAL A 37 -5.18 -9.69 -9.93
C VAL A 37 -6.40 -9.53 -9.02
N PRO A 38 -7.22 -10.58 -8.87
CA PRO A 38 -8.30 -10.60 -7.89
C PRO A 38 -7.77 -10.46 -6.46
N VAL A 39 -8.57 -9.83 -5.60
CA VAL A 39 -8.26 -9.66 -4.18
C VAL A 39 -9.46 -10.08 -3.33
N GLU A 40 -9.20 -10.94 -2.34
CA GLU A 40 -10.22 -11.44 -1.41
C GLU A 40 -9.85 -11.14 0.04
N LEU A 41 -10.86 -11.01 0.90
CA LEU A 41 -10.64 -10.89 2.34
C LEU A 41 -10.32 -12.24 2.96
N MET A 42 -9.28 -12.27 3.79
CA MET A 42 -8.95 -13.38 4.66
C MET A 42 -9.58 -13.16 6.04
N PRO A 43 -10.36 -14.11 6.57
CA PRO A 43 -10.86 -14.02 7.93
C PRO A 43 -9.70 -14.24 8.92
N THR A 44 -9.50 -13.29 9.82
CA THR A 44 -8.61 -13.42 10.98
C THR A 44 -9.20 -12.61 12.13
N ASP A 45 -8.80 -12.98 13.35
CA ASP A 45 -9.22 -12.37 14.61
C ASP A 45 -8.12 -11.45 15.19
N ASP A 46 -7.34 -10.84 14.30
CA ASP A 46 -6.29 -9.92 14.69
C ASP A 46 -6.83 -8.63 15.33
N PRO A 47 -6.07 -8.02 16.26
CA PRO A 47 -6.60 -6.99 17.14
C PRO A 47 -6.91 -5.66 16.45
N PHE A 48 -6.20 -5.30 15.37
CA PHE A 48 -6.30 -3.97 14.81
C PHE A 48 -7.07 -3.95 13.49
N PRO A 49 -8.19 -3.25 13.36
CA PRO A 49 -8.73 -2.92 12.05
C PRO A 49 -7.68 -2.23 11.18
N ALA A 50 -7.70 -2.44 9.86
CA ALA A 50 -6.75 -1.81 8.94
C ALA A 50 -6.74 -0.26 9.02
N SER A 51 -7.87 0.36 9.38
CA SER A 51 -8.00 1.80 9.60
C SER A 51 -7.48 2.30 10.95
N HIS A 52 -7.12 1.40 11.87
CA HIS A 52 -6.75 1.73 13.24
C HIS A 52 -5.45 2.56 13.30
N PRO A 53 -5.35 3.58 14.18
CA PRO A 53 -4.15 4.44 14.31
C PRO A 53 -2.85 3.67 14.53
N TYR A 54 -2.92 2.54 15.24
CA TYR A 54 -1.80 1.61 15.44
C TYR A 54 -1.11 1.23 14.13
N VAL A 55 -1.87 0.88 13.08
CA VAL A 55 -1.32 0.46 11.79
C VAL A 55 -0.52 1.59 11.16
N ARG A 56 -1.08 2.79 11.13
CA ARG A 56 -0.36 3.96 10.60
C ARG A 56 0.86 4.34 11.42
N ARG A 57 0.83 4.12 12.75
CA ARG A 57 1.90 4.52 13.66
C ARG A 57 3.08 3.55 13.62
N PHE A 58 2.82 2.25 13.77
CA PHE A 58 3.86 1.24 13.98
C PHE A 58 4.18 0.46 12.70
N TRP A 59 3.18 0.06 11.93
CA TRP A 59 3.42 -0.69 10.70
C TRP A 59 4.08 0.15 9.60
N VAL A 60 3.85 1.47 9.58
CA VAL A 60 4.59 2.40 8.69
C VAL A 60 6.06 2.48 9.08
N ALA A 61 6.39 2.46 10.37
CA ALA A 61 7.80 2.41 10.80
C ALA A 61 8.46 1.06 10.45
N ALA A 62 7.70 -0.03 10.54
CA ALA A 62 8.17 -1.38 10.23
C ALA A 62 8.38 -1.63 8.72
N LEU A 63 7.41 -1.26 7.88
CA LEU A 63 7.42 -1.61 6.45
C LEU A 63 7.57 -0.41 5.51
N GLY A 64 7.41 0.81 6.02
CA GLY A 64 7.36 2.02 5.22
C GLY A 64 5.95 2.38 4.74
N SER A 65 5.75 3.66 4.43
CA SER A 65 4.44 4.20 4.04
C SER A 65 3.91 3.62 2.72
N GLY A 66 4.79 3.33 1.76
CA GLY A 66 4.41 2.74 0.47
C GLY A 66 3.78 1.36 0.59
N ALA A 67 4.37 0.47 1.40
CA ALA A 67 3.84 -0.86 1.66
C ALA A 67 2.47 -0.80 2.35
N ILE A 68 2.34 0.07 3.37
CA ILE A 68 1.06 0.23 4.09
C ILE A 68 -0.01 0.86 3.20
N ALA A 69 0.34 1.80 2.33
CA ALA A 69 -0.62 2.36 1.38
C ALA A 69 -1.14 1.28 0.41
N GLU A 70 -0.28 0.37 -0.03
CA GLU A 70 -0.70 -0.78 -0.84
C GLU A 70 -1.55 -1.78 -0.06
N LEU A 71 -1.21 -2.08 1.19
CA LEU A 71 -2.04 -2.91 2.07
C LEU A 71 -3.45 -2.34 2.20
N LEU A 72 -3.57 -1.05 2.52
CA LEU A 72 -4.88 -0.40 2.67
C LEU A 72 -5.67 -0.36 1.34
N ARG A 73 -4.97 -0.26 0.21
CA ARG A 73 -5.59 -0.36 -1.12
C ARG A 73 -6.12 -1.77 -1.37
N LEU A 74 -5.36 -2.81 -1.01
CA LEU A 74 -5.78 -4.20 -1.12
C LEU A 74 -7.00 -4.49 -0.27
N VAL A 75 -7.01 -4.04 1.01
CA VAL A 75 -8.16 -4.20 1.90
C VAL A 75 -9.41 -3.57 1.29
N ARG A 76 -9.32 -2.32 0.81
CA ARG A 76 -10.46 -1.64 0.17
C ARG A 76 -10.93 -2.32 -1.11
N ALA A 77 -10.01 -2.85 -1.91
CA ALA A 77 -10.36 -3.59 -3.12
C ALA A 77 -11.08 -4.90 -2.78
N ALA A 78 -10.57 -5.63 -1.80
CA ALA A 78 -11.18 -6.87 -1.31
C ALA A 78 -12.58 -6.63 -0.72
N GLU A 79 -12.76 -5.55 0.05
CA GLU A 79 -14.08 -5.14 0.59
C GLU A 79 -15.11 -4.85 -0.52
N LYS A 80 -14.64 -4.45 -1.71
CA LYS A 80 -15.49 -4.14 -2.86
C LYS A 80 -15.57 -5.26 -3.90
N GLY A 81 -14.79 -6.32 -3.76
CA GLY A 81 -14.63 -7.35 -4.80
C GLY A 81 -13.96 -6.83 -6.08
N GLU A 82 -13.08 -5.83 -5.96
CA GLU A 82 -12.36 -5.24 -7.10
C GLU A 82 -11.00 -5.90 -7.32
N GLU A 83 -10.58 -5.99 -8.58
CA GLU A 83 -9.21 -6.37 -8.93
C GLU A 83 -8.25 -5.18 -8.79
N VAL A 84 -6.98 -5.47 -8.50
CA VAL A 84 -5.92 -4.45 -8.46
C VAL A 84 -4.79 -4.78 -9.41
N ARG A 85 -4.08 -3.76 -9.90
CA ARG A 85 -2.76 -3.97 -10.50
C ARG A 85 -1.82 -4.60 -9.48
N LEU A 86 -1.06 -5.60 -9.89
CA LEU A 86 -0.11 -6.32 -9.05
C LEU A 86 0.71 -5.32 -8.19
N PRO A 87 0.61 -5.40 -6.85
CA PRO A 87 1.23 -4.43 -5.96
C PRO A 87 2.76 -4.51 -6.04
N ARG A 88 3.45 -3.36 -5.93
CA ARG A 88 4.91 -3.29 -6.00
C ARG A 88 5.57 -3.80 -4.73
N HIS A 89 4.92 -3.57 -3.58
CA HIS A 89 5.36 -3.97 -2.25
C HIS A 89 4.77 -5.32 -1.82
N LEU A 90 4.13 -6.07 -2.72
CA LEU A 90 3.62 -7.41 -2.43
C LEU A 90 4.67 -8.32 -1.75
N PRO A 91 5.95 -8.37 -2.17
CA PRO A 91 6.95 -9.18 -1.49
C PRO A 91 7.24 -8.76 -0.04
N GLN A 92 7.00 -7.50 0.34
CA GLN A 92 7.16 -7.05 1.73
C GLN A 92 5.94 -7.46 2.55
N LEU A 93 4.74 -7.33 1.98
CA LEU A 93 3.49 -7.72 2.64
C LEU A 93 3.43 -9.24 2.89
N LEU A 94 3.92 -10.05 1.95
CA LEU A 94 4.02 -11.51 2.11
C LEU A 94 4.99 -11.90 3.22
N ARG A 95 6.18 -11.28 3.27
CA ARG A 95 7.16 -11.54 4.33
C ARG A 95 6.68 -11.13 5.71
N ALA A 96 5.77 -10.16 5.77
CA ALA A 96 5.15 -9.70 7.00
C ALA A 96 3.87 -10.47 7.36
N ASP A 97 3.51 -11.49 6.57
CA ASP A 97 2.30 -12.31 6.71
C ASP A 97 0.98 -11.50 6.74
N LEU A 98 0.98 -10.33 6.09
CA LEU A 98 -0.20 -9.46 6.00
C LEU A 98 -1.11 -9.83 4.82
N VAL A 99 -0.56 -10.60 3.88
CA VAL A 99 -1.24 -11.09 2.69
C VAL A 99 -0.73 -12.49 2.36
N SER A 100 -1.55 -13.27 1.68
CA SER A 100 -1.15 -14.57 1.10
C SER A 100 -1.51 -14.63 -0.38
N ILE A 101 -0.82 -15.49 -1.13
CA ILE A 101 -1.14 -15.77 -2.53
C ILE A 101 -1.87 -17.11 -2.59
N THR A 102 -2.95 -17.16 -3.35
CA THR A 102 -3.67 -18.39 -3.69
C THR A 102 -3.65 -18.60 -5.21
N SER A 103 -4.21 -19.71 -5.68
CA SER A 103 -4.44 -19.93 -7.12
C SER A 103 -5.41 -18.91 -7.73
N ALA A 104 -6.27 -18.29 -6.92
CA ALA A 104 -7.29 -17.35 -7.35
C ALA A 104 -6.81 -15.88 -7.34
N GLY A 105 -5.75 -15.55 -6.60
CA GLY A 105 -5.26 -14.18 -6.50
C GLY A 105 -4.57 -13.88 -5.17
N ILE A 106 -4.78 -12.66 -4.67
CA ILE A 106 -4.22 -12.20 -3.40
C ILE A 106 -5.31 -12.27 -2.32
N ARG A 107 -4.97 -12.84 -1.17
CA ARG A 107 -5.79 -12.73 0.04
C ARG A 107 -5.17 -11.72 0.98
N VAL A 108 -5.99 -10.83 1.52
CA VAL A 108 -5.57 -9.78 2.44
C VAL A 108 -6.46 -9.78 3.68
N SER A 109 -5.86 -9.55 4.83
CA SER A 109 -6.63 -9.36 6.05
C SER A 109 -7.08 -7.90 6.24
N ASN A 110 -8.31 -7.69 6.68
CA ASN A 110 -8.78 -6.40 7.20
C ASN A 110 -8.50 -6.20 8.71
N ARG A 111 -8.03 -7.25 9.39
CA ARG A 111 -7.53 -7.24 10.77
C ARG A 111 -6.02 -7.48 10.78
N ILE A 112 -5.27 -6.51 11.28
CA ILE A 112 -3.84 -6.46 11.21
C ILE A 112 -3.25 -6.86 12.57
N PRO A 113 -2.26 -7.77 12.61
CA PRO A 113 -1.61 -8.16 13.85
C PRO A 113 -0.82 -7.02 14.47
N ALA A 114 -0.42 -7.19 15.72
CA ALA A 114 0.64 -6.38 16.29
C ALA A 114 1.94 -6.54 15.48
N VAL A 115 2.79 -5.51 15.44
CA VAL A 115 4.07 -5.62 14.74
C VAL A 115 4.92 -6.73 15.38
N PRO A 116 5.32 -7.76 14.61
CA PRO A 116 6.07 -8.90 15.12
C PRO A 116 7.49 -8.47 15.51
N ARG A 117 8.10 -9.18 16.46
CA ARG A 117 9.36 -8.78 17.11
C ARG A 117 10.50 -8.57 16.10
N GLU A 118 10.50 -9.38 15.05
CA GLU A 118 11.48 -9.42 13.96
C GLU A 118 11.45 -8.16 13.10
N LEU A 119 10.37 -7.37 13.15
CA LEU A 119 10.27 -6.10 12.44
C LEU A 119 10.49 -4.88 13.34
N ARG A 120 10.52 -5.07 14.67
CA ARG A 120 10.66 -3.98 15.65
C ARG A 120 12.06 -3.36 15.68
N TRP A 121 13.09 -4.01 15.13
CA TRP A 121 14.44 -3.42 15.04
C TRP A 121 14.49 -2.12 14.24
N ARG A 122 13.47 -1.86 13.41
CA ARG A 122 13.32 -0.63 12.61
C ARG A 122 12.72 0.52 13.42
N PHE A 123 12.27 0.28 14.65
CA PHE A 123 11.69 1.31 15.49
C PHE A 123 12.78 2.19 16.11
N PRO A 124 12.62 3.53 16.07
CA PRO A 124 13.42 4.37 16.94
C PRO A 124 13.07 4.10 18.41
N PRO A 125 13.99 4.34 19.37
CA PRO A 125 13.79 3.99 20.78
C PRO A 125 12.50 4.55 21.39
N SER A 126 12.12 5.78 21.03
CA SER A 126 10.88 6.41 21.51
C SER A 126 9.63 5.65 21.05
N LEU A 127 9.61 5.19 19.79
CA LEU A 127 8.51 4.43 19.22
C LEU A 127 8.46 3.00 19.76
N ALA A 128 9.61 2.39 20.03
CA ALA A 128 9.66 1.08 20.70
C ALA A 128 9.03 1.14 22.10
N GLY A 129 9.33 2.19 22.88
CA GLY A 129 8.69 2.40 24.18
C GLY A 129 7.18 2.68 24.08
N GLU A 130 6.75 3.44 23.07
CA GLU A 130 5.33 3.67 22.78
C GLU A 130 4.61 2.37 22.41
N HIS A 131 5.22 1.53 21.58
CA HIS A 131 4.68 0.24 21.15
C HIS A 131 4.45 -0.69 22.34
N VAL A 132 5.42 -0.81 23.24
CA VAL A 132 5.29 -1.63 24.46
C VAL A 132 4.17 -1.12 25.36
N ARG A 133 4.02 0.21 25.50
CA ARG A 133 2.87 0.80 26.23
C ARG A 133 1.55 0.41 25.57
N TRP A 134 1.45 0.56 24.26
CA TRP A 134 0.24 0.22 23.51
C TRP A 134 -0.17 -1.25 23.65
N LEU A 135 0.81 -2.17 23.59
CA LEU A 135 0.54 -3.60 23.72
C LEU A 135 0.13 -4.01 25.14
N ARG A 136 0.60 -3.31 26.17
CA ARG A 136 0.19 -3.54 27.55
C ARG A 136 -1.28 -3.17 27.79
N ASP A 137 -1.75 -2.14 27.10
CA ASP A 137 -3.12 -1.63 27.23
C ASP A 137 -4.15 -2.41 26.40
N LEU A 138 -3.70 -3.34 25.54
CA LEU A 138 -4.58 -4.23 24.81
C LEU A 138 -5.25 -5.25 25.75
N PRO A 139 -6.53 -5.57 25.53
CA PRO A 139 -7.21 -6.62 26.27
C PRO A 139 -6.49 -7.96 26.09
N SER A 140 -6.49 -8.80 27.12
CA SER A 140 -5.72 -10.06 27.15
C SER A 140 -6.02 -11.01 25.99
N SER A 141 -7.24 -10.96 25.44
CA SER A 141 -7.65 -11.72 24.25
C SER A 141 -6.90 -11.32 22.96
N ALA A 142 -6.35 -10.11 22.92
CA ALA A 142 -5.61 -9.55 21.78
C ALA A 142 -4.09 -9.76 21.87
N ARG A 143 -3.57 -10.27 23.00
CA ARG A 143 -2.13 -10.52 23.22
C ARG A 143 -1.75 -11.93 22.75
N ARG A 144 -1.85 -12.20 21.46
CA ARG A 144 -1.19 -13.38 20.88
C ARG A 144 0.23 -12.97 20.48
N GLU A 145 1.21 -13.36 21.28
CA GLU A 145 2.62 -13.35 20.85
C GLU A 145 2.82 -14.57 19.93
N PRO A 146 3.33 -14.40 18.70
CA PRO A 146 3.77 -15.55 17.91
C PRO A 146 4.99 -16.16 18.60
N THR A 147 4.84 -17.41 19.04
CA THR A 147 5.92 -18.30 19.51
C THR A 147 7.07 -18.42 18.53
#